data_AF-T2JXI9-F1
#
_entry.id   AF-T2JXI9-F1
#
_cell.length_a   1.000
_cell.length_b   1.000
_cell.length_c   1.000
_cell.angle_alpha   90.00
_cell.angle_beta   90.00
_cell.angle_gamma   90.00
#
_symmetry.space_group_name_H-M   'P 1'
#
loop_
_entity.id
_entity.type
_entity.pdbx_description
1 polymer ?
#
loop_
_entity_poly.entity_id
_entity_poly.type
_entity_poly.pdbx_seq_one_letter_code
_entity_poly.pdbx_strand_id
1 'polypeptide(L)'
;MWVNRVKSSVCVASGLSYSYRQQLAVKVISKNEPVSHIAKNEKVSRKFLYQQKNIAQNALNQAFEKKEKHEEVLYYLPVTKKWIFQLILGLIFICHSSYRGLVELLRDLFNYTISIGTVHNRVKEVVPVAKKISKSVDLSSIKVASLDEIFHSNRPILTGVDNHSSYCFLLEEAQHRDEDTWGWHLLEATEQGFDPNYTIADAGKGI
;
A
#
# COMPACT_ATOMS: atom_id res chain seq x y z
N MET A 1 38.29 56.05 18.73
CA MET A 1 37.51 55.65 19.91
C MET A 1 36.53 54.56 19.46
N TRP A 2 36.91 53.29 19.60
CA TRP A 2 36.04 52.16 19.21
C TRP A 2 35.30 51.67 20.46
N VAL A 3 33.97 51.77 20.43
CA VAL A 3 33.08 51.29 21.49
C VAL A 3 33.09 49.77 21.46
N ASN A 4 33.63 49.15 22.52
CA ASN A 4 33.53 47.72 22.75
C ASN A 4 32.06 47.31 22.90
N ARG A 5 31.53 46.61 21.89
CA ARG A 5 30.24 45.93 21.97
C ARG A 5 30.37 44.76 22.95
N VAL A 6 29.73 44.87 24.10
CA VAL A 6 29.61 43.79 25.09
C VAL A 6 28.98 42.56 24.41
N LYS A 7 29.67 41.42 24.52
CA LYS A 7 29.18 40.11 24.02
C LYS A 7 27.81 39.81 24.63
N SER A 8 26.85 39.54 23.76
CA SER A 8 25.51 39.01 24.09
C SER A 8 25.61 37.88 25.12
N SER A 9 24.98 38.04 26.29
CA SER A 9 24.97 37.00 27.32
C SER A 9 24.23 35.78 26.79
N VAL A 10 24.92 34.65 26.66
CA VAL A 10 24.29 33.37 26.34
C VAL A 10 23.23 33.09 27.41
N CYS A 11 21.97 32.94 26.98
CA CYS A 11 20.87 32.67 27.89
C CYS A 11 21.09 31.31 28.58
N VAL A 12 21.10 31.25 29.90
CA VAL A 12 21.28 29.98 30.66
C VAL A 12 20.31 28.91 30.17
N ALA A 13 19.06 29.30 29.88
CA ALA A 13 18.03 28.38 29.39
C ALA A 13 18.38 27.71 28.06
N SER A 14 19.12 28.36 27.16
CA SER A 14 19.50 27.75 25.87
C SER A 14 20.61 26.70 26.00
N GLY A 15 21.38 26.73 27.10
CA GLY A 15 22.45 25.77 27.37
C GLY A 15 22.03 24.54 28.21
N LEU A 16 20.79 24.51 28.71
CA LEU A 16 20.32 23.40 29.56
C LEU A 16 20.06 22.12 28.75
N SER A 17 20.60 21.00 29.25
CA SER A 17 20.35 19.66 28.71
C SER A 17 18.89 19.25 28.84
N TYR A 18 18.47 18.28 28.02
CA TYR A 18 17.12 17.74 28.04
C TYR A 18 16.72 17.16 29.41
N SER A 19 17.62 16.41 30.06
CA SER A 19 17.37 15.83 31.38
C SER A 19 17.17 16.90 32.45
N TYR A 20 17.94 17.99 32.40
CA TYR A 20 17.81 19.08 33.34
C TYR A 20 16.48 19.83 33.17
N ARG A 21 16.04 20.02 31.93
CA ARG A 21 14.72 20.61 31.62
C ARG A 21 13.58 19.77 32.16
N GLN A 22 13.68 18.44 32.09
CA GLN A 22 12.71 17.51 32.70
C GLN A 22 12.68 17.65 34.22
N GLN A 23 13.85 17.73 34.88
CA GLN A 23 13.92 17.96 36.33
C GLN A 23 13.27 19.28 36.76
N LEU A 24 13.51 20.37 36.01
CA LEU A 24 12.86 21.65 36.25
C LEU A 24 11.34 21.55 36.09
N ALA A 25 10.86 20.82 35.09
CA ALA A 25 9.43 20.58 34.91
C ALA A 25 8.82 19.85 36.12
N VAL A 26 9.46 18.77 36.59
CA VAL A 26 9.03 18.01 37.78
C VAL A 26 9.02 18.88 39.04
N LYS A 27 10.07 19.68 39.27
CA LYS A 27 10.12 20.64 40.39
C LYS A 27 8.91 21.59 40.35
N VAL A 28 8.59 22.14 39.18
CA VAL A 28 7.47 23.08 39.01
C VAL A 28 6.11 22.38 39.15
N ILE A 29 5.99 21.13 38.71
CA ILE A 29 4.76 20.32 38.86
C ILE A 29 4.51 19.95 40.32
N SER A 30 5.57 19.62 41.09
CA SER A 30 5.46 19.20 42.49
C SER A 30 4.91 20.28 43.44
N LYS A 31 5.01 21.57 43.04
CA LYS A 31 4.58 22.74 43.82
C LYS A 31 5.21 22.86 45.23
N ASN A 32 6.33 22.19 45.48
CA ASN A 32 7.05 22.26 46.76
C ASN A 32 7.68 23.63 47.02
N GLU A 33 8.02 24.38 45.98
CA GLU A 33 8.56 25.75 46.07
C GLU A 33 7.87 26.71 45.09
N PRO A 34 7.76 28.01 45.42
CA PRO A 34 7.24 29.01 44.50
C PRO A 34 8.08 29.08 43.21
N VAL A 35 7.43 29.19 42.05
CA VAL A 35 8.10 29.30 40.73
C VAL A 35 9.08 30.48 40.67
N SER A 36 8.83 31.54 41.45
CA SER A 36 9.74 32.68 41.60
C SER A 36 11.07 32.30 42.27
N HIS A 37 11.06 31.42 43.28
CA HIS A 37 12.26 30.92 43.94
C HIS A 37 13.06 30.00 43.00
N ILE A 38 12.37 29.08 42.33
CA ILE A 38 12.99 28.18 41.34
C ILE A 38 13.65 29.00 40.22
N ALA A 39 12.96 30.01 39.67
CA ALA A 39 13.50 30.88 38.63
C ALA A 39 14.78 31.60 39.08
N LYS A 40 14.80 32.07 40.33
CA LYS A 40 15.96 32.78 40.91
C LYS A 40 17.15 31.84 41.14
N ASN A 41 16.91 30.66 41.69
CA ASN A 41 17.96 29.67 41.99
C ASN A 41 18.58 29.09 40.71
N GLU A 42 17.73 28.79 39.73
CA GLU A 42 18.11 28.15 38.47
C GLU A 42 18.55 29.16 37.40
N LYS A 43 18.51 30.46 37.71
CA LYS A 43 18.87 31.59 36.82
C LYS A 43 18.14 31.54 35.46
N VAL A 44 16.87 31.14 35.47
CA VAL A 44 16.00 31.07 34.29
C VAL A 44 14.74 31.91 34.48
N SER A 45 14.03 32.21 33.39
CA SER A 45 12.78 32.97 33.49
C SER A 45 11.62 32.10 34.00
N ARG A 46 10.68 32.71 34.72
CA ARG A 46 9.40 32.06 35.09
C ARG A 46 8.64 31.54 33.86
N LYS A 47 8.68 32.29 32.75
CA LYS A 47 8.05 31.89 31.47
C LYS A 47 8.62 30.57 30.95
N PHE A 48 9.94 30.40 31.01
CA PHE A 48 10.61 29.16 30.63
C PHE A 48 10.21 27.98 31.53
N LEU A 49 10.13 28.20 32.85
CA LEU A 49 9.68 27.17 33.80
C LEU A 49 8.24 26.72 33.55
N TYR A 50 7.32 27.67 33.30
CA TYR A 50 5.95 27.33 32.90
C TYR A 50 5.89 26.58 31.57
N GLN A 51 6.75 26.91 30.62
CA GLN A 51 6.85 26.16 29.37
C GLN A 51 7.31 24.72 29.61
N GLN A 52 8.32 24.49 30.46
CA GLN A 52 8.77 23.13 30.80
C GLN A 52 7.68 22.34 31.53
N LYS A 53 6.98 23.00 32.48
CA LYS A 53 5.80 22.42 33.16
C LYS A 53 4.73 21.97 32.15
N ASN A 54 4.37 22.83 31.20
CA ASN A 54 3.33 22.52 30.22
C ASN A 54 3.73 21.35 29.31
N ILE A 55 5.00 21.30 28.87
CA ILE A 55 5.52 20.16 28.08
C ILE A 55 5.39 18.86 28.87
N ALA A 56 5.86 18.84 30.13
CA ALA A 56 5.78 17.65 30.96
C ALA A 56 4.35 17.26 31.32
N GLN A 57 3.48 18.23 31.61
CA GLN A 57 2.07 17.95 31.90
C GLN A 57 1.35 17.38 30.68
N ASN A 58 1.61 17.91 29.47
CA ASN A 58 1.06 17.35 28.24
C ASN A 58 1.55 15.92 27.99
N ALA A 59 2.85 15.66 28.18
CA ALA A 59 3.40 14.32 28.03
C ALA A 59 2.83 13.33 29.06
N LEU A 60 2.65 13.76 30.32
CA LEU A 60 2.01 12.96 31.36
C LEU A 60 0.54 12.71 31.01
N ASN A 61 -0.21 13.75 30.63
CA ASN A 61 -1.60 13.60 30.22
C ASN A 61 -1.71 12.63 29.05
N GLN A 62 -0.88 12.75 28.01
CA GLN A 62 -0.86 11.80 26.89
C GLN A 62 -0.50 10.37 27.30
N ALA A 63 0.36 10.18 28.31
CA ALA A 63 0.76 8.88 28.81
C ALA A 63 -0.32 8.22 29.69
N PHE A 64 -1.12 9.03 30.39
CA PHE A 64 -2.15 8.57 31.33
C PHE A 64 -3.59 8.63 30.78
N GLU A 65 -3.84 9.42 29.73
CA GLU A 65 -5.09 9.40 28.98
C GLU A 65 -5.22 8.02 28.32
N LYS A 66 -6.28 7.30 28.67
CA LYS A 66 -6.72 6.14 27.89
C LYS A 66 -7.08 6.65 26.51
N LYS A 67 -6.20 6.46 25.52
CA LYS A 67 -6.59 6.58 24.12
C LYS A 67 -7.83 5.72 23.91
N GLU A 68 -8.86 6.27 23.30
CA GLU A 68 -9.98 5.45 22.86
C GLU A 68 -9.41 4.30 22.02
N LYS A 69 -9.88 3.06 22.23
CA LYS A 69 -9.38 1.88 21.49
C LYS A 69 -9.40 2.09 19.96
N HIS A 70 -10.24 3.00 19.47
CA HIS A 70 -10.38 3.33 18.05
C HIS A 70 -9.31 4.29 17.51
N GLU A 71 -8.57 4.98 18.37
CA GLU A 71 -7.48 5.90 17.99
C GLU A 71 -6.07 5.30 18.16
N GLU A 72 -6.00 4.04 18.58
CA GLU A 72 -4.74 3.33 18.66
C GLU A 72 -4.20 3.04 17.25
N VAL A 73 -3.02 3.58 16.94
CA VAL A 73 -2.32 3.27 15.69
C VAL A 73 -1.91 1.81 15.73
N LEU A 74 -2.54 0.98 14.89
CA LEU A 74 -2.24 -0.45 14.82
C LEU A 74 -0.82 -0.71 14.28
N TYR A 75 -0.41 0.02 13.25
CA TYR A 75 0.93 -0.06 12.66
C TYR A 75 1.21 1.13 11.72
N TYR A 76 2.49 1.34 11.42
CA TYR A 76 2.94 2.30 10.40
C TYR A 76 3.28 1.57 9.11
N LEU A 77 2.77 2.06 7.98
CA LEU A 77 2.99 1.45 6.66
C LEU A 77 3.80 2.41 5.76
N PRO A 78 5.03 2.06 5.35
CA PRO A 78 5.80 2.88 4.42
C PRO A 78 5.20 2.80 3.00
N VAL A 79 4.68 3.93 2.52
CA VAL A 79 4.06 4.04 1.19
C VAL A 79 5.10 4.52 0.17
N THR A 80 5.56 3.61 -0.69
CA THR A 80 6.45 3.93 -1.82
C THR A 80 5.69 3.83 -3.16
N LYS A 81 6.25 4.35 -4.26
CA LYS A 81 5.66 4.18 -5.60
C LYS A 81 5.46 2.71 -5.98
N LYS A 82 6.43 1.84 -5.65
CA LYS A 82 6.33 0.39 -5.89
C LYS A 82 5.19 -0.22 -5.08
N TRP A 83 5.05 0.20 -3.83
CA TRP A 83 3.94 -0.24 -2.97
C TRP A 83 2.58 0.21 -3.52
N ILE A 84 2.47 1.45 -4.01
CA ILE A 84 1.26 1.93 -4.68
C ILE A 84 0.94 1.09 -5.90
N PHE A 85 1.93 0.69 -6.71
CA PHE A 85 1.67 -0.18 -7.86
C PHE A 85 1.16 -1.56 -7.43
N GLN A 86 1.72 -2.13 -6.36
CA GLN A 86 1.21 -3.37 -5.79
C GLN A 86 -0.23 -3.20 -5.28
N LEU A 87 -0.53 -2.08 -4.62
CA LEU A 87 -1.88 -1.75 -4.18
C LEU A 87 -2.84 -1.62 -5.37
N ILE A 88 -2.42 -1.00 -6.48
CA ILE A 88 -3.22 -0.88 -7.70
C ILE A 88 -3.64 -2.27 -8.22
N LEU A 89 -2.70 -3.20 -8.31
CA LEU A 89 -2.97 -4.57 -8.75
C LEU A 89 -3.90 -5.29 -7.76
N GLY A 90 -3.66 -5.14 -6.45
CA GLY A 90 -4.52 -5.72 -5.42
C GLY A 90 -5.96 -5.20 -5.49
N LEU A 91 -6.16 -3.90 -5.66
CA LEU A 91 -7.49 -3.31 -5.79
C LEU A 91 -8.24 -3.85 -7.02
N ILE A 92 -7.55 -4.05 -8.14
CA ILE A 92 -8.17 -4.55 -9.38
C ILE A 92 -8.48 -6.05 -9.27
N PHE A 93 -7.52 -6.86 -8.82
CA PHE A 93 -7.65 -8.32 -8.88
C PHE A 93 -8.26 -8.97 -7.65
N ILE A 94 -8.14 -8.33 -6.47
CA ILE A 94 -8.71 -8.84 -5.21
C ILE A 94 -10.01 -8.11 -4.89
N CYS A 95 -10.04 -6.78 -5.03
CA CYS A 95 -11.21 -5.98 -4.70
C CYS A 95 -12.12 -5.70 -5.90
N HIS A 96 -11.78 -6.16 -7.10
CA HIS A 96 -12.53 -5.93 -8.35
C HIS A 96 -12.88 -4.45 -8.60
N SER A 97 -12.00 -3.54 -8.15
CA SER A 97 -12.23 -2.11 -8.23
C SER A 97 -12.12 -1.61 -9.66
N SER A 98 -13.04 -0.74 -10.06
CA SER A 98 -12.91 -0.01 -11.33
C SER A 98 -11.71 0.94 -11.29
N TYR A 99 -11.16 1.29 -12.46
CA TYR A 99 -10.06 2.26 -12.53
C TYR A 99 -10.42 3.61 -11.91
N ARG A 100 -11.69 4.04 -12.01
CA ARG A 100 -12.17 5.28 -11.38
C ARG A 100 -12.20 5.17 -9.86
N GLY A 101 -12.77 4.10 -9.32
CA GLY A 101 -12.84 3.88 -7.87
C GLY A 101 -11.44 3.82 -7.24
N LEU A 102 -10.48 3.22 -7.93
CA LEU A 102 -9.08 3.22 -7.52
C LEU A 102 -8.47 4.63 -7.51
N VAL A 103 -8.69 5.43 -8.56
CA VAL A 103 -8.19 6.82 -8.64
C VAL A 103 -8.77 7.67 -7.50
N GLU A 104 -10.07 7.51 -7.22
CA GLU A 104 -10.75 8.19 -6.11
C GLU A 104 -10.19 7.76 -4.76
N LEU A 105 -10.02 6.45 -4.53
CA LEU A 105 -9.46 5.92 -3.29
C LEU A 105 -8.05 6.43 -3.02
N LEU A 106 -7.17 6.44 -4.03
CA LEU A 106 -5.81 6.94 -3.87
C LEU A 106 -5.77 8.45 -3.57
N ARG A 107 -6.67 9.22 -4.20
CA ARG A 107 -6.83 10.66 -3.91
C ARG A 107 -7.30 10.87 -2.46
N ASP A 108 -8.36 10.18 -2.06
CA ASP A 108 -9.07 10.49 -0.81
C ASP A 108 -8.41 9.89 0.44
N LEU A 109 -7.84 8.68 0.34
CA LEU A 109 -7.23 7.99 1.49
C LEU A 109 -5.71 8.17 1.56
N PHE A 110 -5.04 8.34 0.42
CA PHE A 110 -3.58 8.41 0.35
C PHE A 110 -3.07 9.79 -0.08
N ASN A 111 -3.95 10.76 -0.39
CA ASN A 111 -3.59 12.06 -0.95
C ASN A 111 -2.66 11.93 -2.17
N TYR A 112 -2.89 10.90 -3.00
CA TYR A 112 -2.06 10.54 -4.13
C TYR A 112 -2.87 10.54 -5.44
N THR A 113 -2.70 11.60 -6.22
CA THR A 113 -3.42 11.78 -7.49
C THR A 113 -2.72 11.05 -8.64
N ILE A 114 -3.48 10.22 -9.36
CA ILE A 114 -3.05 9.58 -10.61
C ILE A 114 -4.14 9.63 -11.67
N SER A 115 -3.74 9.50 -12.93
CA SER A 115 -4.69 9.42 -14.04
C SER A 115 -5.13 7.97 -14.29
N ILE A 116 -6.32 7.80 -14.89
CA ILE A 116 -6.80 6.51 -15.39
C ILE A 116 -5.80 5.89 -16.37
N GLY A 117 -5.19 6.71 -17.24
CA GLY A 117 -4.17 6.25 -18.20
C GLY A 117 -2.93 5.68 -17.50
N THR A 118 -2.54 6.27 -16.37
CA THR A 118 -1.45 5.72 -15.54
C THR A 118 -1.82 4.35 -15.00
N VAL A 119 -3.02 4.18 -14.44
CA VAL A 119 -3.50 2.88 -13.94
C VAL A 119 -3.49 1.83 -15.05
N HIS A 120 -4.08 2.16 -16.20
CA HIS A 120 -4.12 1.30 -17.38
C HIS A 120 -2.73 0.85 -17.83
N ASN A 121 -1.78 1.79 -17.90
CA ASN A 121 -0.40 1.46 -18.30
C ASN A 121 0.27 0.53 -17.28
N ARG A 122 0.03 0.72 -15.97
CA ARG A 122 0.57 -0.19 -14.95
C ARG A 122 -0.01 -1.60 -15.03
N VAL A 123 -1.30 -1.72 -15.33
CA VAL A 123 -1.92 -3.03 -15.57
C VAL A 123 -1.32 -3.67 -16.82
N LYS A 124 -1.17 -2.91 -17.90
CA LYS A 124 -0.53 -3.41 -19.14
C LYS A 124 0.91 -3.86 -18.94
N GLU A 125 1.69 -3.16 -18.11
CA GLU A 125 3.09 -3.52 -17.82
C GLU A 125 3.23 -4.91 -17.17
N VAL A 126 2.21 -5.38 -16.43
CA VAL A 126 2.28 -6.70 -15.78
C VAL A 126 1.75 -7.85 -16.64
N VAL A 127 1.03 -7.57 -17.73
CA VAL A 127 0.48 -8.61 -18.62
C VAL A 127 1.57 -9.56 -19.16
N PRO A 128 2.74 -9.09 -19.63
CA PRO A 128 3.79 -10.00 -20.10
C PRO A 128 4.31 -10.93 -19.00
N VAL A 129 4.39 -10.44 -17.76
CA VAL A 129 4.80 -11.25 -16.60
C VAL A 129 3.74 -12.31 -16.30
N ALA A 130 2.46 -11.93 -16.30
CA ALA A 130 1.35 -12.86 -16.12
C ALA A 130 1.33 -13.95 -17.22
N LYS A 131 1.50 -13.57 -18.49
CA LYS A 131 1.62 -14.53 -19.60
C LYS A 131 2.79 -15.49 -19.43
N LYS A 132 3.96 -14.99 -19.01
CA LYS A 132 5.13 -15.84 -18.73
C LYS A 132 4.86 -16.83 -17.61
N ILE A 133 4.20 -16.40 -16.54
CA ILE A 133 3.82 -17.29 -15.42
C ILE A 133 2.83 -18.34 -15.92
N SER A 134 1.79 -17.94 -16.66
CA SER A 134 0.80 -18.85 -17.25
C SER A 134 1.44 -19.91 -18.14
N LYS A 135 2.40 -19.52 -19.00
CA LYS A 135 3.15 -20.42 -19.88
C LYS A 135 4.13 -21.36 -19.14
N SER A 136 4.40 -21.11 -17.86
CA SER A 136 5.28 -21.95 -17.04
C SER A 136 4.54 -22.99 -16.20
N VAL A 137 3.21 -22.95 -16.21
CA VAL A 137 2.37 -23.91 -15.48
C VAL A 137 2.37 -25.24 -16.23
N ASP A 138 2.56 -26.33 -15.49
CA ASP A 138 2.38 -27.70 -16.00
C ASP A 138 0.88 -28.02 -16.06
N LEU A 139 0.42 -28.42 -17.24
CA LEU A 139 -0.99 -28.74 -17.53
C LEU A 139 -1.28 -30.24 -17.48
N SER A 140 -0.30 -31.09 -17.16
CA SER A 140 -0.44 -32.56 -17.14
C SER A 140 -1.46 -33.10 -16.15
N SER A 141 -1.79 -32.31 -15.11
CA SER A 141 -2.82 -32.66 -14.13
C SER A 141 -4.25 -32.50 -14.66
N ILE A 142 -4.45 -31.77 -15.76
CA ILE A 142 -5.78 -31.53 -16.32
C ILE A 142 -6.26 -32.79 -17.03
N LYS A 143 -7.27 -33.46 -16.47
CA LYS A 143 -7.84 -34.70 -17.03
C LYS A 143 -9.14 -34.51 -17.77
N VAL A 144 -9.86 -33.43 -17.47
CA VAL A 144 -11.11 -33.06 -18.12
C VAL A 144 -11.08 -31.56 -18.31
N ALA A 145 -11.16 -31.12 -19.55
CA ALA A 145 -11.13 -29.70 -19.88
C ALA A 145 -12.41 -29.28 -20.56
N SER A 146 -12.98 -28.16 -20.13
CA SER A 146 -14.05 -27.46 -20.83
C SER A 146 -13.45 -26.38 -21.69
N LEU A 147 -13.85 -26.35 -22.95
CA LEU A 147 -13.43 -25.37 -23.94
C LEU A 147 -14.64 -24.54 -24.37
N ASP A 148 -14.47 -23.22 -24.44
CA ASP A 148 -15.54 -22.27 -24.74
C ASP A 148 -14.98 -20.98 -25.36
N GLU A 149 -15.85 -20.11 -25.87
CA GLU A 149 -15.53 -18.77 -26.36
C GLU A 149 -16.33 -17.69 -25.62
N ILE A 150 -15.62 -16.70 -25.09
CA ILE A 150 -16.25 -15.44 -24.68
C ILE A 150 -15.99 -14.36 -25.72
N PHE A 151 -16.93 -13.42 -25.88
CA PHE A 151 -16.80 -12.34 -26.86
C PHE A 151 -16.55 -11.01 -26.18
N HIS A 152 -15.45 -10.35 -26.54
CA HIS A 152 -15.17 -8.98 -26.13
C HIS A 152 -14.97 -8.10 -27.35
N SER A 153 -15.77 -7.04 -27.48
CA SER A 153 -15.66 -6.09 -28.60
C SER A 153 -15.66 -6.76 -29.98
N ASN A 154 -16.53 -7.76 -30.17
CA ASN A 154 -16.65 -8.57 -31.40
C ASN A 154 -15.40 -9.40 -31.74
N ARG A 155 -14.54 -9.68 -30.75
CA ARG A 155 -13.42 -10.61 -30.88
C ARG A 155 -13.64 -11.83 -29.99
N PRO A 156 -13.44 -13.05 -30.51
CA PRO A 156 -13.46 -14.24 -29.69
C PRO A 156 -12.24 -14.25 -28.76
N ILE A 157 -12.48 -14.67 -27.53
CA ILE A 157 -11.46 -15.03 -26.56
C ILE A 157 -11.65 -16.51 -26.29
N LEU A 158 -10.69 -17.30 -26.77
CA LEU A 158 -10.68 -18.74 -26.57
C LEU A 158 -10.38 -19.03 -25.11
N THR A 159 -11.22 -19.85 -24.50
CA THR A 159 -11.20 -20.12 -23.07
C THR A 159 -11.13 -21.61 -22.82
N GLY A 160 -10.20 -22.03 -21.97
CA GLY A 160 -10.04 -23.42 -21.54
C GLY A 160 -9.96 -23.49 -20.03
N VAL A 161 -10.78 -24.32 -19.42
CA VAL A 161 -10.87 -24.49 -17.97
C VAL A 161 -10.71 -25.95 -17.59
N ASP A 162 -9.92 -26.23 -16.57
CA ASP A 162 -9.91 -27.54 -15.91
C ASP A 162 -11.18 -27.70 -15.08
N ASN A 163 -11.97 -28.73 -15.38
CA ASN A 163 -13.27 -28.94 -14.75
C ASN A 163 -13.15 -29.32 -13.27
N HIS A 164 -11.99 -29.82 -12.83
CA HIS A 164 -11.78 -30.20 -11.44
C HIS A 164 -11.37 -29.00 -10.58
N SER A 165 -10.34 -28.25 -10.98
CA SER A 165 -9.81 -27.11 -10.19
C SER A 165 -10.45 -25.77 -10.52
N SER A 166 -11.24 -25.69 -11.59
CA SER A 166 -11.68 -24.41 -12.21
C SER A 166 -10.53 -23.52 -12.66
N TYR A 167 -9.32 -24.08 -12.83
CA TYR A 167 -8.18 -23.33 -13.33
C TYR A 167 -8.37 -23.01 -14.82
N CYS A 168 -8.33 -21.73 -15.15
CA CYS A 168 -8.35 -21.25 -16.53
C CYS A 168 -6.93 -21.37 -17.12
N PHE A 169 -6.70 -22.41 -17.92
CA PHE A 169 -5.40 -22.71 -18.51
C PHE A 169 -5.20 -22.04 -19.88
N LEU A 170 -6.29 -21.68 -20.56
CA LEU A 170 -6.28 -20.97 -21.83
C LEU A 170 -7.19 -19.74 -21.74
N LEU A 171 -6.65 -18.57 -22.07
CA LEU A 171 -7.39 -17.32 -22.18
C LEU A 171 -6.70 -16.42 -23.22
N GLU A 172 -7.04 -16.61 -24.49
CA GLU A 172 -6.36 -15.92 -25.60
C GLU A 172 -7.34 -15.22 -26.53
N GLU A 173 -7.09 -13.92 -26.75
CA GLU A 173 -7.83 -13.12 -27.73
C GLU A 173 -7.40 -13.52 -29.13
N ALA A 174 -8.35 -13.97 -29.94
CA ALA A 174 -8.11 -14.44 -31.29
C ALA A 174 -8.83 -13.57 -32.33
N GLN A 175 -8.37 -13.62 -33.59
CA GLN A 175 -9.08 -12.97 -34.70
C GLN A 175 -10.27 -13.80 -35.18
N HIS A 176 -10.13 -15.13 -35.10
CA HIS A 176 -11.09 -16.11 -35.56
C HIS A 176 -11.31 -17.18 -34.47
N ARG A 177 -12.34 -18.01 -34.65
CA ARG A 177 -12.67 -19.16 -33.79
C ARG A 177 -12.95 -20.38 -34.64
N ASP A 178 -12.10 -20.59 -35.63
CA ASP A 178 -12.13 -21.77 -36.50
C ASP A 178 -11.23 -22.87 -35.94
N GLU A 179 -11.33 -24.05 -36.55
CA GLU A 179 -10.56 -25.25 -36.18
C GLU A 179 -9.05 -24.98 -36.17
N ASP A 180 -8.54 -24.24 -37.16
CA ASP A 180 -7.12 -23.89 -37.26
C ASP A 180 -6.65 -23.05 -36.06
N THR A 181 -7.44 -22.04 -35.68
CA THR A 181 -7.12 -21.17 -34.55
C THR A 181 -7.17 -21.93 -33.23
N TRP A 182 -8.18 -22.77 -33.02
CA TRP A 182 -8.28 -23.64 -31.85
C TRP A 182 -7.14 -24.65 -31.79
N GLY A 183 -6.86 -25.34 -32.90
CA GLY A 183 -5.78 -26.31 -33.01
C GLY A 183 -4.42 -25.72 -32.67
N TRP A 184 -4.12 -24.51 -33.15
CA TRP A 184 -2.87 -23.82 -32.83
C TRP A 184 -2.69 -23.59 -31.32
N HIS A 185 -3.71 -23.04 -30.65
CA HIS A 185 -3.62 -22.75 -29.21
C HIS A 185 -3.63 -24.02 -28.34
N LEU A 186 -4.34 -25.07 -28.76
CA LEU A 186 -4.30 -26.35 -28.06
C LEU A 186 -2.94 -27.04 -28.23
N LEU A 187 -2.31 -26.93 -29.41
CA LEU A 187 -0.94 -27.40 -29.61
C LEU A 187 0.05 -26.66 -28.70
N GLU A 188 -0.05 -25.34 -28.55
CA GLU A 188 0.77 -24.60 -27.57
C GLU A 188 0.53 -25.13 -26.14
N ALA A 189 -0.72 -25.44 -25.77
CA ALA A 189 -1.01 -26.02 -24.46
C ALA A 189 -0.39 -27.42 -24.28
N THR A 190 -0.30 -28.24 -25.34
CA THR A 190 0.38 -29.55 -25.27
C THR A 190 1.88 -29.42 -24.96
N GLU A 191 2.52 -28.33 -25.37
CA GLU A 191 3.92 -28.05 -24.99
C GLU A 191 4.09 -27.86 -23.47
N GLN A 192 3.01 -27.47 -22.78
CA GLN A 192 2.93 -27.36 -21.33
C GLN A 192 2.45 -28.67 -20.65
N GLY A 193 2.32 -29.76 -21.39
CA GLY A 193 1.89 -31.06 -20.87
C GLY A 193 0.37 -31.29 -20.88
N PHE A 194 -0.41 -30.44 -21.55
CA PHE A 194 -1.86 -30.62 -21.67
C PHE A 194 -2.20 -31.90 -22.45
N ASP A 195 -2.79 -32.87 -21.76
CA ASP A 195 -3.21 -34.17 -22.31
C ASP A 195 -4.44 -34.69 -21.54
N PRO A 196 -5.63 -34.08 -21.76
CA PRO A 196 -6.85 -34.48 -21.07
C PRO A 196 -7.39 -35.80 -21.62
N ASN A 197 -8.08 -36.58 -20.78
CA ASN A 197 -8.74 -37.81 -21.20
C ASN A 197 -9.89 -37.52 -22.18
N TYR A 198 -10.56 -36.39 -21.99
CA TYR A 198 -11.57 -35.87 -22.90
C TYR A 198 -11.77 -34.36 -22.67
N THR A 199 -12.20 -33.69 -23.72
CA THR A 199 -12.64 -32.29 -23.68
C THR A 199 -14.16 -32.23 -23.77
N ILE A 200 -14.73 -31.19 -23.17
CA ILE A 200 -16.14 -30.84 -23.30
C ILE A 200 -16.17 -29.49 -23.98
N ALA A 201 -16.93 -29.38 -25.06
CA ALA A 201 -17.19 -28.10 -25.70
C ALA A 201 -18.69 -27.98 -25.94
N ASP A 202 -19.20 -26.75 -25.99
CA ASP A 202 -20.48 -26.55 -26.66
C ASP A 202 -20.27 -26.80 -28.17
N ALA A 203 -21.32 -27.12 -28.92
CA ALA A 203 -21.20 -27.40 -30.35
C ALA A 203 -20.92 -26.12 -31.18
N GLY A 204 -20.06 -25.23 -30.67
CA GLY A 204 -19.51 -24.07 -31.32
C GLY A 204 -18.89 -24.45 -32.66
N LYS A 205 -18.96 -23.55 -33.64
CA LYS A 205 -18.63 -23.87 -35.03
C LYS A 205 -17.16 -24.21 -35.29
N GLY A 206 -16.27 -23.98 -34.33
CA GLY A 206 -14.83 -24.14 -34.50
C GLY A 206 -14.19 -25.21 -33.63
N ILE A 207 -14.98 -25.97 -32.87
CA ILE A 207 -14.49 -26.88 -31.83
C ILE A 207 -15.16 -28.25 -31.87
#